data_AF-A0A149PFS0-F1
#
_entry.id   AF-A0A149PFS0-F1
#
_cell.length_a   1.000
_cell.length_b   1.000
_cell.length_c   1.000
_cell.angle_alpha   90.00
_cell.angle_beta   90.00
_cell.angle_gamma   90.00
#
_symmetry.space_group_name_H-M   'P 1'
#
loop_
_entity.id
_entity.type
_entity.pdbx_description
1 polymer ?
#
loop_
_entity_poly.entity_id
_entity_poly.type
_entity_poly.pdbx_seq_one_letter_code
_entity_poly.pdbx_strand_id
1 'polypeptide(L)' 'MSSIPKFTSSVQGTLGSVETKVDDVEDSTSWLKRARQMLDEGLISDTEFETIKARIISQI' A
#
# COMPACT_ATOMS: atom_id res chain seq x y z
N MET A 1 -11.99 39.83 -39.93
CA MET A 1 -12.66 38.57 -39.54
C MET A 1 -11.78 37.91 -38.49
N SER A 2 -12.23 37.93 -37.24
CA SER A 2 -11.42 37.68 -36.05
C SER A 2 -11.09 36.20 -35.88
N SER A 3 -9.81 35.91 -35.65
CA SER A 3 -9.28 34.57 -35.35
C SER A 3 -9.51 34.26 -33.87
N ILE A 4 -10.22 33.17 -33.58
CA ILE A 4 -10.48 32.69 -32.22
C ILE A 4 -9.52 31.52 -31.96
N PRO A 5 -8.52 31.64 -31.08
CA PRO A 5 -7.72 30.49 -30.70
C PRO A 5 -8.50 29.59 -29.72
N LYS A 6 -8.52 28.29 -30.04
CA LYS A 6 -9.21 27.23 -29.31
C LYS A 6 -8.58 27.01 -27.94
N PHE A 7 -9.39 26.95 -26.90
CA PHE A 7 -8.99 26.58 -25.54
C PHE A 7 -8.83 25.05 -25.47
N THR A 8 -7.60 24.54 -25.50
CA THR A 8 -7.33 23.12 -25.25
C THR A 8 -7.16 22.91 -23.76
N SER A 9 -8.19 22.38 -23.10
CA SER A 9 -8.10 21.92 -21.71
C SER A 9 -7.21 20.69 -21.64
N SER A 10 -6.02 20.82 -21.06
CA SER A 10 -5.17 19.69 -20.66
C SER A 10 -5.53 19.33 -19.23
N VAL A 11 -6.36 18.29 -19.05
CA VAL A 11 -6.60 17.70 -17.74
C VAL A 11 -5.41 16.79 -17.43
N GLN A 12 -4.39 17.37 -16.82
CA GLN A 12 -3.23 16.63 -16.34
C GLN A 12 -3.60 15.92 -15.04
N GLY A 13 -4.32 14.81 -15.18
CA GLY A 13 -4.63 13.88 -14.11
C GLY A 13 -3.68 12.68 -14.17
N THR A 14 -2.44 12.85 -13.74
CA THR A 14 -1.65 11.71 -13.28
C THR A 14 -1.78 11.70 -11.76
N LEU A 15 -2.76 10.92 -11.29
CA LEU A 15 -2.88 10.57 -9.88
C LEU A 15 -1.57 9.87 -9.51
N GLY A 16 -0.87 10.45 -8.53
CA GLY A 16 0.39 9.95 -8.02
C GLY A 16 0.29 8.45 -7.75
N SER A 17 1.06 7.70 -8.53
CA SER A 17 1.56 6.40 -8.10
C SER A 17 2.39 6.69 -6.86
N VAL A 18 1.80 6.47 -5.68
CA VAL A 18 2.54 6.39 -4.43
C VAL A 18 3.43 5.15 -4.52
N GLU A 19 4.58 5.32 -5.18
CA GLU A 19 5.71 4.41 -5.01
C GLU A 19 6.27 4.63 -3.60
N THR A 20 5.59 4.09 -2.60
CA THR A 20 6.24 3.76 -1.34
C THR A 20 7.06 2.50 -1.61
N LYS A 21 8.28 2.70 -2.08
CA LYS A 21 9.20 1.62 -2.41
C LYS A 21 10.56 1.88 -1.79
N VAL A 22 10.62 2.14 -0.48
CA VAL A 22 11.92 2.25 0.23
C VAL A 22 11.92 1.89 1.74
N ASP A 23 10.82 1.50 2.39
CA ASP A 23 10.80 1.17 3.84
C ASP A 23 10.41 -0.31 4.16
N ASP A 24 10.43 -1.19 3.15
CA ASP A 24 9.84 -2.55 3.18
C ASP A 24 10.29 -3.45 4.36
N VAL A 25 11.50 -3.29 4.90
CA VAL A 25 12.02 -4.18 5.96
C VAL A 25 11.57 -3.73 7.36
N GLU A 26 11.55 -2.43 7.63
CA GLU A 26 10.96 -1.89 8.86
C GLU A 26 9.44 -2.06 8.86
N ASP A 27 8.81 -1.88 7.69
CA ASP A 27 7.39 -2.11 7.47
C ASP A 27 6.98 -3.59 7.62
N SER A 28 7.81 -4.52 7.18
CA SER A 28 7.55 -5.96 7.35
C SER A 28 7.45 -6.36 8.82
N THR A 29 8.36 -5.85 9.65
CA THR A 29 8.39 -6.19 11.08
C THR A 29 7.24 -5.53 11.85
N SER A 30 6.87 -4.30 11.49
CA SER A 30 5.73 -3.61 12.08
C SER A 30 4.39 -4.23 11.65
N TRP A 31 4.28 -4.73 10.42
CA TRP A 31 3.14 -5.54 9.97
C TRP A 31 3.00 -6.85 10.75
N LEU A 32 4.10 -7.55 11.02
CA LEU A 32 4.08 -8.76 11.87
C LEU A 32 3.59 -8.47 13.29
N LYS A 33 4.06 -7.37 13.89
CA LYS A 33 3.60 -6.94 15.22
C LYS A 33 2.11 -6.61 15.22
N ARG A 34 1.62 -5.94 14.18
CA ARG A 34 0.19 -5.61 14.03
C ARG A 34 -0.64 -6.88 13.90
N ALA A 35 -0.21 -7.83 13.07
CA ALA A 35 -0.89 -9.11 12.91
C ALA A 35 -0.91 -9.91 14.24
N ARG A 36 0.17 -9.87 15.01
CA ARG A 36 0.22 -10.51 16.34
C ARG A 36 -0.78 -9.88 17.32
N GLN A 37 -0.88 -8.56 17.33
CA GLN A 37 -1.87 -7.86 18.15
C GLN A 37 -3.30 -8.28 17.75
N MET A 38 -3.59 -8.39 16.45
CA MET A 38 -4.91 -8.84 15.98
C MET A 38 -5.22 -10.28 16.41
N LEU A 39 -4.22 -11.15 16.47
CA LEU A 39 -4.39 -12.52 17.00
C LEU A 39 -4.71 -12.48 18.50
N ASP A 40 -3.96 -11.69 19.27
CA ASP A 40 -4.16 -11.56 20.72
C ASP A 40 -5.53 -10.92 21.06
N GLU A 41 -6.03 -10.02 20.19
CA GLU A 41 -7.37 -9.43 20.29
C GLU A 41 -8.49 -10.38 19.79
N GLY A 42 -8.14 -11.53 19.22
CA GLY A 42 -9.10 -12.49 18.65
C GLY A 42 -9.76 -12.03 17.35
N LEU A 43 -9.16 -11.06 16.65
CA LEU A 43 -9.65 -10.53 15.37
C LEU A 43 -9.26 -11.42 14.18
N ILE A 44 -8.20 -12.21 14.31
CA ILE A 44 -7.76 -13.19 13.32
C ILE A 44 -7.49 -14.53 14.00
N SER A 45 -7.58 -15.61 13.25
CA SER A 45 -7.20 -16.94 13.71
C SER A 45 -5.69 -17.18 13.63
N ASP A 46 -5.18 -18.18 14.36
CA ASP A 46 -3.78 -18.61 14.27
C ASP A 46 -3.37 -18.95 12.83
N THR A 47 -4.25 -19.60 12.05
CA THR A 47 -4.01 -19.94 10.64
C THR A 47 -3.81 -18.70 9.76
N GLU A 48 -4.61 -17.66 9.99
CA GLU A 48 -4.49 -16.38 9.29
C GLU A 48 -3.18 -15.68 9.67
N PHE A 49 -2.83 -15.68 10.95
CA PHE A 49 -1.56 -15.11 11.42
C PHE A 49 -0.35 -15.82 10.78
N GLU A 50 -0.33 -17.15 10.70
CA GLU A 50 0.75 -17.89 10.05
C GLU A 50 0.82 -17.61 8.54
N THR A 51 -0.32 -17.43 7.88
CA THR A 51 -0.37 -17.05 6.45
C THR A 51 0.22 -15.66 6.22
N ILE A 52 -0.14 -14.68 7.07
CA ILE A 52 0.42 -13.32 7.02
C ILE A 52 1.92 -13.36 7.28
N LYS A 53 2.35 -14.13 8.30
CA LYS A 53 3.77 -14.29 8.64
C LYS A 53 4.58 -14.87 7.49
N ALA A 54 4.09 -15.95 6.87
CA ALA A 54 4.76 -16.58 5.72
C ALA A 54 4.89 -15.60 4.54
N ARG A 55 3.85 -14.80 4.28
CA ARG A 55 3.87 -13.77 3.23
C ARG A 55 4.93 -12.70 3.50
N ILE A 56 5.02 -12.21 4.73
CA ILE A 56 5.97 -11.18 5.11
C ILE A 56 7.41 -11.70 5.06
N ILE A 57 7.67 -12.91 5.60
CA ILE A 57 9.01 -13.52 5.53
C ILE A 57 9.43 -13.75 4.07
N SER A 58 8.50 -14.08 3.17
CA SER A 58 8.80 -14.23 1.74
C SER A 58 9.21 -12.93 1.04
N GLN A 59 9.02 -11.77 1.67
CA GLN A 59 9.38 -10.45 1.12
C GLN A 59 10.73 -9.93 1.64
N ILE A 60 11.35 -10.63 2.61
CA ILE A 60 12.68 -10.33 3.17
C ILE A 60 13.73 -11.19 2.47
#